data_AF-A0AAV9DAV5-F1
#
_entry.id   AF-A0AAV9DAV5-F1
#
_cell.length_a   1.000
_cell.length_b   1.000
_cell.length_c   1.000
_cell.angle_alpha   90.00
_cell.angle_beta   90.00
_cell.angle_gamma   90.00
#
_symmetry.space_group_name_H-M   'P 1'
#
loop_
_entity.id
_entity.type
_entity.pdbx_description
1 polymer ?
#
loop_
_entity_poly.entity_id
_entity_poly.type
_entity_poly.pdbx_seq_one_letter_code
_entity_poly.pdbx_strand_id
1 'polypeptide(L)'
;MIQWFLKDQKFSVEEAVAKLTRAIKWRQEFGVSSLSEDDVKNLYVTGKAYVHDWLDINGRPVLIVAAKKHFPTKHDSRENEKLCVFLIEKALSKLPDGKEHIFLEFFISGDLVQRMEMLCS
;
A
#
# COMPACT_ATOMS: atom_id res chain seq x y z
N MET A 1 -0.58 -0.02 -15.87
CA MET A 1 -0.44 1.30 -15.20
C MET A 1 -1.46 2.32 -15.69
N ILE A 2 -1.50 2.71 -16.97
CA ILE A 2 -2.44 3.75 -17.47
C ILE A 2 -3.93 3.30 -17.39
N GLN A 3 -4.20 2.01 -17.60
CA GLN A 3 -5.56 1.46 -17.60
C GLN A 3 -6.31 1.70 -16.29
N TRP A 4 -5.62 1.69 -15.15
CA TRP A 4 -6.25 1.99 -13.86
C TRP A 4 -6.76 3.43 -13.78
N PHE A 5 -5.91 4.41 -14.11
CA PHE A 5 -6.28 5.82 -14.10
C PHE A 5 -7.48 6.09 -15.03
N LEU A 6 -7.54 5.40 -16.16
CA LEU A 6 -8.70 5.46 -17.05
C LEU A 6 -9.95 4.86 -16.41
N LYS A 7 -9.89 3.64 -15.87
CA LYS A 7 -11.05 3.00 -15.21
C LYS A 7 -11.60 3.86 -14.07
N ASP A 8 -10.71 4.38 -13.22
CA ASP A 8 -11.05 5.22 -12.07
C ASP A 8 -11.75 6.53 -12.47
N GLN A 9 -11.33 7.12 -13.59
CA GLN A 9 -11.90 8.36 -14.11
C GLN A 9 -13.00 8.12 -15.15
N LYS A 10 -13.64 6.94 -15.14
CA LYS A 10 -14.72 6.56 -16.08
C LYS A 10 -14.34 6.77 -17.55
N PHE A 11 -13.07 6.49 -17.87
CA PHE A 11 -12.44 6.65 -19.17
C PHE A 11 -12.35 8.09 -19.70
N SER A 12 -12.51 9.10 -18.83
CA SER A 12 -12.13 10.48 -19.16
C SER A 12 -10.60 10.58 -19.25
N VAL A 13 -10.10 10.83 -20.47
CA VAL A 13 -8.65 10.92 -20.72
C VAL A 13 -8.04 12.09 -19.97
N GLU A 14 -8.69 13.26 -19.99
CA GLU A 14 -8.21 14.48 -19.35
C GLU A 14 -8.07 14.31 -17.83
N GLU A 15 -9.10 13.75 -17.19
CA GLU A 15 -9.09 13.49 -15.76
C GLU A 15 -8.08 12.40 -15.37
N ALA A 16 -7.96 11.35 -16.20
CA ALA A 16 -6.99 10.29 -15.98
C ALA A 16 -5.54 10.83 -16.04
N VAL A 17 -5.24 11.68 -17.03
CA VAL A 17 -3.94 12.35 -17.17
C VAL A 17 -3.69 13.28 -15.99
N ALA A 18 -4.70 14.06 -15.56
CA ALA A 18 -4.57 14.94 -14.41
C ALA A 18 -4.29 14.17 -13.12
N LYS A 19 -4.99 13.04 -12.89
CA LYS A 19 -4.77 12.17 -11.72
C LYS A 19 -3.39 11.50 -11.77
N LEU A 20 -2.98 10.99 -12.93
CA LEU A 20 -1.65 10.40 -13.13
C LEU A 20 -0.54 11.41 -12.84
N THR A 21 -0.68 12.63 -13.35
CA THR A 21 0.30 13.71 -13.15
C THR A 21 0.44 14.05 -11.66
N ARG A 22 -0.67 14.16 -10.92
CA ARG A 22 -0.66 14.37 -9.46
C ARG A 22 0.02 13.22 -8.73
N ALA A 23 -0.26 11.98 -9.10
CA ALA A 23 0.35 10.80 -8.48
C ALA A 23 1.87 10.76 -8.69
N ILE A 24 2.35 11.02 -9.92
CA ILE A 24 3.79 11.09 -10.23
C ILE A 24 4.47 12.18 -9.40
N LYS A 25 3.88 13.39 -9.38
CA LYS A 25 4.42 14.51 -8.62
C LYS A 25 4.52 14.19 -7.13
N TRP A 26 3.47 13.63 -6.54
CA TRP A 26 3.47 13.22 -5.14
C TRP A 26 4.55 12.16 -4.85
N ARG A 27 4.72 11.16 -5.72
CA ARG A 27 5.77 10.13 -5.55
C ARG A 27 7.17 10.73 -5.50
N GLN A 28 7.42 11.75 -6.32
CA GLN A 28 8.68 12.50 -6.33
C GLN A 28 8.86 13.33 -5.07
N GLU A 29 7.85 14.10 -4.68
CA GLU A 29 7.89 14.95 -3.47
C GLU A 29 8.03 14.14 -2.18
N PHE A 30 7.39 12.97 -2.11
CA PHE A 30 7.49 12.06 -0.98
C PHE A 30 8.85 11.33 -0.91
N GLY A 31 9.51 11.13 -2.06
CA GLY A 31 10.76 10.37 -2.13
C GLY A 31 10.57 8.86 -2.10
N VAL A 32 9.52 8.35 -2.74
CA VAL A 32 9.18 6.90 -2.74
C VAL A 32 10.35 6.04 -3.24
N SER A 33 11.05 6.50 -4.28
CA SER A 33 12.19 5.76 -4.87
C SER A 33 13.42 5.68 -3.96
N SER A 34 13.55 6.59 -3.00
CA SER A 34 14.65 6.60 -2.02
C SER A 34 14.30 5.90 -0.71
N LEU A 35 13.05 5.48 -0.53
CA LEU A 35 12.56 4.89 0.71
C LEU A 35 13.11 3.47 0.87
N SER A 36 13.84 3.23 1.97
CA SER A 36 14.52 1.97 2.26
C SER A 36 13.93 1.26 3.49
N GLU A 37 14.33 0.01 3.71
CA GLU A 37 13.96 -0.73 4.92
C GLU A 37 14.51 -0.07 6.20
N ASP A 38 15.69 0.54 6.12
CA ASP A 38 16.31 1.25 7.26
C ASP A 38 15.49 2.48 7.68
N ASP A 39 14.87 3.18 6.73
CA ASP A 39 14.00 4.34 7.00
C ASP A 39 12.75 4.00 7.82
N VAL A 40 12.31 2.73 7.76
CA VAL A 40 11.08 2.26 8.40
C VAL A 40 11.33 1.21 9.48
N LYS A 41 12.58 0.80 9.70
CA LYS A 41 12.99 -0.33 10.53
C LYS A 41 12.37 -0.33 11.93
N ASN A 42 12.39 0.82 12.60
CA ASN A 42 11.85 1.00 13.95
C ASN A 42 10.36 0.70 14.05
N LEU A 43 9.60 1.01 12.99
CA LEU A 43 8.18 0.71 12.93
C LEU A 43 7.90 -0.66 12.32
N TYR A 44 8.72 -1.10 11.36
CA TYR A 44 8.60 -2.40 10.71
C TYR A 44 8.72 -3.54 11.73
N VAL A 45 9.71 -3.46 12.64
CA VAL A 45 9.93 -4.45 13.71
C VAL A 45 8.74 -4.58 14.68
N THR A 46 7.90 -3.55 14.83
CA THR A 46 6.70 -3.65 15.68
C THR A 46 5.73 -4.72 15.17
N GLY A 47 5.78 -5.04 13.87
CA GLY A 47 4.87 -5.98 13.23
C GLY A 47 3.41 -5.53 13.28
N LYS A 48 3.18 -4.21 13.32
CA LYS A 48 1.82 -3.62 13.22
C LYS A 48 1.24 -3.71 11.81
N ALA A 49 2.10 -3.85 10.80
CA ALA A 49 1.71 -4.21 9.45
C ALA A 49 2.87 -4.93 8.75
N TYR A 50 2.55 -5.87 7.85
CA TYR A 50 3.53 -6.62 7.07
C TYR A 50 2.90 -7.21 5.80
N VAL A 51 3.71 -7.42 4.77
CA VAL A 51 3.28 -8.15 3.56
C VAL A 51 3.45 -9.64 3.82
N HIS A 52 2.38 -10.41 3.67
CA HIS A 52 2.40 -11.86 3.79
C HIS A 52 3.33 -12.48 2.74
N ASP A 53 3.92 -13.63 3.07
CA ASP A 53 4.86 -14.30 2.17
C ASP A 53 4.17 -14.97 0.99
N TRP A 54 2.93 -15.41 1.20
CA TRP A 54 2.11 -16.09 0.21
C TRP A 54 1.04 -15.17 -0.38
N LEU A 55 0.70 -15.44 -1.64
CA LEU A 55 -0.43 -14.81 -2.34
C LEU A 55 -1.76 -15.39 -1.84
N ASP A 56 -2.84 -14.63 -2.03
CA ASP A 56 -4.19 -15.15 -1.81
C ASP A 56 -4.58 -16.21 -2.86
N ILE A 57 -5.77 -16.81 -2.69
CA ILE A 57 -6.33 -17.81 -3.62
C ILE A 57 -6.48 -17.31 -5.07
N ASN A 58 -6.43 -16.00 -5.29
CA ASN A 58 -6.56 -15.33 -6.58
C ASN A 58 -5.20 -14.85 -7.13
N GLY A 59 -4.10 -15.17 -6.45
CA GLY A 59 -2.74 -14.80 -6.82
C GLY A 59 -2.39 -13.35 -6.52
N ARG A 60 -2.99 -12.73 -5.50
CA ARG A 60 -2.73 -11.32 -5.14
C ARG A 60 -1.88 -11.22 -3.86
N PRO A 61 -0.93 -10.27 -3.79
CA PRO A 61 -0.21 -9.97 -2.56
C PRO A 61 -1.18 -9.59 -1.43
N VAL A 62 -0.89 -10.06 -0.21
CA VAL A 62 -1.69 -9.76 0.98
C VAL A 62 -0.88 -8.91 1.94
N LEU A 63 -1.34 -7.68 2.19
CA LEU A 63 -0.83 -6.79 3.21
C LEU A 63 -1.71 -6.89 4.46
N ILE A 64 -1.10 -7.31 5.56
CA ILE A 64 -1.78 -7.53 6.84
C ILE A 64 -1.50 -6.35 7.76
N VAL A 65 -2.54 -5.80 8.36
CA VAL A 65 -2.45 -4.74 9.37
C VAL A 65 -2.99 -5.26 10.71
N ALA A 66 -2.11 -5.42 11.69
CA ALA A 66 -2.43 -5.82 13.05
C ALA A 66 -2.78 -4.58 13.89
N ALA A 67 -4.03 -4.13 13.79
CA ALA A 67 -4.53 -2.92 14.43
C ALA A 67 -4.42 -2.93 15.97
N LYS A 68 -4.36 -4.12 16.60
CA LYS A 68 -4.02 -4.27 18.04
C LYS A 68 -2.69 -3.61 18.45
N LYS A 69 -1.76 -3.48 17.50
CA LYS A 69 -0.43 -2.90 17.72
C LYS A 69 -0.34 -1.45 17.24
N HIS A 70 -1.44 -0.90 16.74
CA HIS A 70 -1.50 0.48 16.28
C HIS A 70 -1.78 1.40 17.47
N PHE A 71 -0.74 2.05 17.98
CA PHE A 71 -0.82 3.04 19.06
C PHE A 71 -0.57 4.44 18.47
N PRO A 72 -1.63 5.19 18.08
CA PRO A 72 -1.49 6.44 17.33
C PRO A 72 -0.70 7.53 18.08
N THR A 73 -0.72 7.48 19.41
CA THR A 73 -0.08 8.47 20.28
C THR A 73 1.41 8.22 20.52
N LYS A 74 1.95 7.07 20.09
CA LYS A 74 3.35 6.68 20.36
C LYS A 74 4.30 6.88 19.19
N HIS A 75 3.80 7.14 17.99
CA HIS A 75 4.61 7.19 16.77
C HIS A 75 4.22 8.39 15.92
N ASP A 76 5.22 9.04 15.32
CA ASP A 76 4.99 10.19 14.45
C ASP A 76 4.14 9.79 13.23
N SER A 77 3.21 10.66 12.84
CA SER A 77 2.31 10.37 11.71
C SER A 77 3.08 10.17 10.42
N ARG A 78 4.19 10.90 10.24
CA ARG A 78 5.06 10.80 9.07
C ARG A 78 5.83 9.48 9.01
N GLU A 79 6.27 8.94 10.14
CA GLU A 79 6.90 7.62 10.18
C GLU A 79 5.90 6.51 9.83
N ASN A 80 4.66 6.62 10.32
CA ASN A 80 3.58 5.71 9.94
C ASN A 80 3.29 5.76 8.43
N GLU A 81 3.25 6.96 7.86
CA GLU A 81 3.07 7.16 6.42
C GLU A 81 4.20 6.49 5.62
N LYS A 82 5.46 6.68 6.01
CA LYS A 82 6.61 6.00 5.40
C LYS A 82 6.46 4.48 5.45
N LEU A 83 6.09 3.91 6.61
CA LEU A 83 5.87 2.46 6.71
C LEU A 83 4.76 2.00 5.76
N CYS A 84 3.64 2.71 5.70
CA CYS A 84 2.53 2.38 4.80
C CYS A 84 2.99 2.36 3.33
N VAL A 85 3.67 3.41 2.88
CA VAL A 85 4.20 3.51 1.52
C VAL A 85 5.17 2.37 1.24
N PHE A 86 6.14 2.13 2.15
CA PHE A 86 7.10 1.03 2.01
C PHE A 86 6.42 -0.34 1.85
N LEU A 87 5.41 -0.63 2.67
CA LEU A 87 4.68 -1.89 2.61
C LEU A 87 3.84 -2.04 1.33
N ILE A 88 3.26 -0.94 0.82
CA ILE A 88 2.54 -0.94 -0.45
C ILE A 88 3.51 -1.20 -1.61
N GLU A 89 4.67 -0.53 -1.66
CA GLU A 89 5.69 -0.77 -2.69
C GLU A 89 6.24 -2.21 -2.62
N LYS A 90 6.43 -2.74 -1.41
CA LYS A 90 6.84 -4.14 -1.20
C LYS A 90 5.77 -5.15 -1.62
N ALA A 91 4.48 -4.82 -1.47
CA ALA A 91 3.40 -5.65 -1.98
C ALA A 91 3.32 -5.57 -3.51
N LEU A 92 3.52 -4.38 -4.07
CA LEU A 92 3.51 -4.13 -5.52
C LEU A 92 4.62 -4.89 -6.24
N SER A 93 5.81 -5.00 -5.64
CA SER A 93 6.91 -5.77 -6.21
C SER A 93 6.67 -7.29 -6.24
N LYS A 94 5.69 -7.79 -5.46
CA LYS A 94 5.24 -9.19 -5.48
C LYS A 94 4.03 -9.41 -6.40
N LEU A 95 3.52 -8.37 -7.06
CA LEU A 95 2.33 -8.46 -7.89
C LEU A 95 2.65 -9.24 -9.18
N PRO A 96 1.94 -10.35 -9.47
CA PRO A 96 2.17 -11.09 -10.71
C PRO A 96 1.74 -10.28 -11.94
N ASP A 97 2.36 -10.58 -13.09
CA ASP A 97 2.01 -9.95 -14.36
C ASP A 97 0.51 -10.06 -14.66
N GLY A 98 -0.09 -8.94 -15.08
CA GLY A 98 -1.51 -8.86 -15.39
C GLY A 98 -2.46 -8.73 -14.20
N LYS A 99 -1.95 -8.65 -12.96
CA LYS A 99 -2.74 -8.27 -11.78
C LYS A 99 -2.59 -6.78 -11.49
N GLU A 100 -3.66 -6.15 -10.98
CA GLU A 100 -3.71 -4.70 -10.66
C GLU A 100 -4.09 -4.44 -9.18
N HIS A 101 -4.25 -5.49 -8.37
CA HIS A 101 -4.86 -5.39 -7.04
C HIS A 101 -3.96 -6.00 -5.96
N ILE A 102 -3.81 -5.27 -4.85
CA ILE A 102 -3.29 -5.77 -3.58
C ILE A 102 -4.46 -5.98 -2.61
N PHE A 103 -4.38 -7.05 -1.83
CA PHE A 103 -5.32 -7.31 -0.76
C PHE A 103 -4.83 -6.71 0.54
N LEU A 104 -5.64 -5.86 1.18
CA LEU A 104 -5.40 -5.42 2.55
C LEU A 104 -6.40 -6.10 3.50
N GLU A 105 -5.85 -6.76 4.51
CA GLU A 105 -6.62 -7.36 5.60
C GLU A 105 -6.26 -6.70 6.93
N PHE A 106 -7.28 -6.17 7.61
CA PHE A 106 -7.15 -5.55 8.92
C PHE A 106 -7.61 -6.53 10.00
N PHE A 107 -6.70 -6.86 10.93
CA PHE A 107 -6.97 -7.72 12.07
C PHE A 107 -7.03 -6.91 13.37
N ILE A 108 -8.13 -7.05 14.11
CA ILE A 108 -8.22 -6.64 15.51
C ILE A 108 -8.51 -7.91 16.30
N SER A 109 -7.70 -8.17 17.30
CA SER A 109 -7.92 -9.31 18.19
C SER A 109 -7.80 -10.72 17.63
N GLY A 110 -7.28 -10.89 16.42
CA GLY A 110 -7.26 -12.19 15.74
C GLY A 110 -8.49 -12.39 14.87
N ASP A 111 -9.47 -11.48 14.97
CA ASP A 111 -10.63 -11.44 14.11
C ASP A 111 -10.36 -10.50 12.93
N LEU A 112 -10.77 -10.95 11.75
CA LEU A 112 -10.78 -10.11 10.56
C LEU A 112 -11.86 -9.04 10.73
N VAL A 113 -11.44 -7.79 10.70
CA VAL A 113 -12.36 -6.65 10.88
C VAL A 113 -12.78 -6.08 9.54
N GLN A 114 -11.83 -5.93 8.62
CA GLN A 114 -12.11 -5.31 7.33
C GLN A 114 -11.21 -5.89 6.24
N ARG A 115 -11.81 -6.08 5.07
CA ARG A 115 -11.11 -6.33 3.81
C ARG A 115 -11.21 -5.11 2.94
N MET A 116 -10.09 -4.72 2.36
CA MET A 116 -10.04 -3.65 1.38
C MET A 116 -9.23 -4.14 0.19
N GLU A 117 -9.85 -4.13 -0.99
CA GLU A 117 -9.10 -4.28 -2.24
C GLU A 117 -8.52 -2.91 -2.58
N MET A 118 -7.19 -2.79 -2.57
CA MET A 118 -6.54 -1.60 -3.08
C MET A 118 -6.10 -1.88 -4.51
N LEU A 119 -6.66 -1.12 -5.44
CA LEU A 119 -6.09 -1.02 -6.77
C LEU A 119 -4.78 -0.25 -6.63
N CYS A 120 -3.68 -0.91 -6.97
CA CYS A 120 -2.36 -0.31 -6.89
C CYS A 120 -1.81 -0.16 -8.30
N SER A 121 -1.45 1.08 -8.64
CA SER A 121 -0.86 1.48 -9.91
C SER A 121 0.51 2.10 -9.69
#